data_AF-A0A2V7PIR2-F1
#
_entry.id   AF-A0A2V7PIR2-F1
#
_cell.length_a   1.000
_cell.length_b   1.000
_cell.length_c   1.000
_cell.angle_alpha   90.00
_cell.angle_beta   90.00
_cell.angle_gamma   90.00
#
_symmetry.space_group_name_H-M   'P 1'
#
loop_
_entity.id
_entity.type
_entity.pdbx_description
1 polymer ?
#
loop_
_entity_poly.entity_id
_entity_poly.type
_entity_poly.pdbx_seq_one_letter_code
_entity_poly.pdbx_strand_id
1 'polypeptide(L)'
;MAASPGWPAESGRAPRRGSRSPDPFHHICCVRSARRSGEEPVSQSIEPSARRTQPTVLKFGGTSVADADALQRLARLVRRAYQSTRTVVIVSALAGVTDALLTAVDAAATGTGDPKRPRPELDALIERHQAIATRLARPQGAAGLGIALARARAEIAELLNAIAREPERRPALRDEIAAYGERLSAALVTAVLGAADLPARYVDARRCLLTDAAHGRATPLFPQTEEHTRAELAPLLDGELIPVLGGYIGATPQGVTTTLGRGGSDYSAALVGAALGAREIQIWTDVNGVLTADPRVVADARTIPALSYAEAAELAYFGAKVLHPRTLQPATDHGIPVRICNSRAPGEPGTLVTAQGVGRVGTVTAIAHKSGITVLQITSTRMLGAYGFLRGLFEVFERHRTVVDVVTTSEVSVSLTVDDAASLPQIIAELRPLGLVAIESDRAIVCVVGEGLRTTPGIAARVFATISDINVSLISQGASRVNLTFVVDNARAREVVQRLHAALFALEPADLDTAAAAGERMP
;
A
#
# COMPACT_ATOMS: atom_id res chain seq x y z
N MET A 1 -64.03 -39.86 -0.46
CA MET A 1 -62.76 -40.54 -0.75
C MET A 1 -62.05 -39.72 -1.81
N ALA A 2 -60.86 -39.16 -1.70
CA ALA A 2 -59.93 -38.82 -0.62
C ALA A 2 -59.03 -37.73 -1.27
N ALA A 3 -59.05 -36.48 -0.81
CA ALA A 3 -58.18 -35.91 0.24
C ALA A 3 -56.68 -35.91 -0.13
N SER A 4 -56.17 -34.71 -0.40
CA SER A 4 -54.75 -34.33 -0.55
C SER A 4 -53.92 -34.58 0.72
N PRO A 5 -52.60 -34.79 0.58
CA PRO A 5 -51.61 -34.42 1.61
C PRO A 5 -50.70 -33.31 1.03
N GLY A 6 -50.45 -32.17 1.68
CA GLY A 6 -50.17 -31.98 3.09
C GLY A 6 -48.64 -31.81 3.26
N TRP A 7 -48.10 -30.64 2.90
CA TRP A 7 -46.71 -30.26 3.19
C TRP A 7 -46.63 -29.80 4.66
N PRO A 8 -45.66 -30.30 5.47
CA PRO A 8 -45.50 -29.82 6.84
C PRO A 8 -44.78 -28.46 6.85
N ALA A 9 -45.38 -27.51 7.56
CA ALA A 9 -44.79 -26.23 7.90
C ALA A 9 -43.75 -26.43 9.02
N GLU A 10 -42.46 -26.29 8.69
CA GLU A 10 -41.43 -26.08 9.69
C GLU A 10 -41.24 -24.60 10.00
N SER A 11 -41.44 -24.28 11.26
CA SER A 11 -41.33 -22.98 11.89
C SER A 11 -39.86 -22.61 12.12
N GLY A 12 -39.21 -22.10 11.08
CA GLY A 12 -37.88 -21.50 11.18
C GLY A 12 -37.95 -20.06 11.70
N ARG A 13 -37.69 -19.86 13.00
CA ARG A 13 -37.45 -18.53 13.59
C ARG A 13 -36.37 -17.79 12.79
N ALA A 14 -36.70 -16.59 12.30
CA ALA A 14 -35.73 -15.66 11.76
C ALA A 14 -34.60 -15.41 12.77
N PRO A 15 -33.32 -15.44 12.36
CA PRO A 15 -32.24 -15.09 13.26
C PRO A 15 -32.37 -13.60 13.60
N ARG A 16 -32.53 -13.33 14.90
CA ARG A 16 -32.53 -11.99 15.46
C ARG A 16 -31.29 -11.27 14.97
N ARG A 17 -31.46 -10.08 14.38
CA ARG A 17 -30.38 -9.12 14.11
C ARG A 17 -29.57 -8.99 15.40
N GLY A 18 -28.34 -9.47 15.39
CA GLY A 18 -27.41 -9.27 16.48
C GLY A 18 -27.29 -7.78 16.75
N SER A 19 -27.60 -7.38 17.99
CA SER A 19 -27.36 -6.04 18.48
C SER A 19 -25.88 -5.71 18.28
N ARG A 20 -25.57 -4.89 17.28
CA ARG A 20 -24.25 -4.27 17.15
C ARG A 20 -23.96 -3.53 18.45
N SER A 21 -22.88 -3.88 19.14
CA SER A 21 -22.38 -3.01 20.20
C SER A 21 -22.04 -1.65 19.57
N PRO A 22 -22.32 -0.52 20.24
CA PRO A 22 -21.98 0.78 19.69
C PRO A 22 -20.47 0.87 19.47
N ASP A 23 -20.09 1.32 18.27
CA ASP A 23 -18.69 1.56 17.88
C ASP A 23 -18.04 2.50 18.92
N PRO A 24 -17.00 2.06 19.65
CA PRO A 24 -16.39 2.88 20.70
C PRO A 24 -15.84 4.22 20.22
N PHE A 25 -15.60 4.36 18.91
CA PHE A 25 -15.07 5.57 18.30
C PHE A 25 -16.15 6.59 17.90
N HIS A 26 -17.44 6.24 17.99
CA HIS A 26 -18.54 7.09 17.50
C HIS A 26 -18.64 8.45 18.22
N HIS A 27 -18.19 8.53 19.47
CA HIS A 27 -18.19 9.74 20.31
C HIS A 27 -17.03 10.70 20.03
N ILE A 28 -16.05 10.33 19.19
CA ILE A 28 -14.98 11.23 18.75
C ILE A 28 -15.54 12.10 17.63
N CYS A 29 -16.35 13.08 18.02
CA CYS A 29 -16.97 14.05 17.13
C CYS A 29 -16.55 15.45 17.57
N CYS A 30 -15.74 16.14 16.76
CA CYS A 30 -15.44 17.56 16.97
C CYS A 30 -16.42 18.38 16.12
N VAL A 31 -17.65 18.55 16.62
CA VAL A 31 -18.59 19.51 16.04
C VAL A 31 -18.88 20.58 17.07
N ARG A 32 -18.61 21.84 16.73
CA ARG A 32 -19.14 23.00 17.46
C ARG A 32 -20.67 22.97 17.34
N SER A 33 -21.39 22.83 18.45
CA SER A 33 -22.76 23.33 18.53
C SER A 33 -22.71 24.84 18.81
N ALA A 34 -22.81 25.66 17.77
CA ALA A 34 -23.07 27.09 17.93
C ALA A 34 -23.64 27.71 16.65
N ARG A 35 -24.98 27.71 16.54
CA ARG A 35 -25.71 28.90 16.07
C ARG A 35 -26.92 29.07 16.99
N ARG A 36 -26.79 30.02 17.94
CA ARG A 36 -27.94 30.62 18.61
C ARG A 36 -28.51 31.68 17.66
N SER A 37 -29.83 31.62 17.55
CA SER A 37 -30.80 32.55 16.96
C SER A 37 -30.37 34.00 16.71
N GLY A 38 -30.76 34.49 15.52
CA GLY A 38 -31.21 35.87 15.30
C GLY A 38 -30.24 36.79 14.58
N GLU A 39 -30.21 36.72 13.24
CA GLU A 39 -30.06 37.86 12.30
C GLU A 39 -30.02 37.30 10.86
N GLU A 40 -30.88 37.83 9.99
CA GLU A 40 -30.94 37.48 8.57
C GLU A 40 -29.68 37.95 7.83
N PRO A 41 -29.00 37.10 7.03
CA PRO A 41 -27.96 37.59 6.14
C PRO A 41 -28.52 37.85 4.73
N VAL A 42 -28.26 39.06 4.26
CA VAL A 42 -28.38 39.50 2.86
C VAL A 42 -27.71 38.48 1.93
N SER A 43 -28.47 37.97 0.96
CA SER A 43 -28.03 37.00 -0.02
C SER A 43 -27.03 37.61 -1.00
N GLN A 44 -25.75 37.26 -0.86
CA GLN A 44 -24.82 37.25 -1.98
C GLN A 44 -24.47 35.80 -2.27
N SER A 45 -25.06 35.27 -3.34
CA SER A 45 -24.79 33.96 -3.91
C SER A 45 -23.35 33.92 -4.43
N ILE A 46 -22.44 33.38 -3.62
CA ILE A 46 -21.15 32.90 -4.11
C ILE A 46 -21.43 31.54 -4.76
N GLU A 47 -21.43 31.48 -6.09
CA GLU A 47 -21.46 30.20 -6.78
C GLU A 47 -20.28 29.33 -6.32
N PRO A 48 -20.50 28.05 -5.97
CA PRO A 48 -19.41 27.18 -5.58
C PRO A 48 -18.52 26.96 -6.81
N SER A 49 -17.32 27.55 -6.79
CA SER A 49 -16.37 27.42 -7.91
C SER A 49 -16.18 25.94 -8.22
N ALA A 50 -16.36 25.55 -9.49
CA ALA A 50 -16.26 24.18 -9.97
C ALA A 50 -14.95 23.45 -9.61
N ARG A 51 -13.92 24.17 -9.12
CA ARG A 51 -12.63 23.64 -8.64
C ARG A 51 -12.67 22.96 -7.26
N ARG A 52 -13.73 23.14 -6.46
CA ARG A 52 -13.85 22.56 -5.08
C ARG A 52 -14.56 21.20 -5.02
N THR A 53 -14.99 20.62 -6.15
CA THR A 53 -15.88 19.43 -6.13
C THR A 53 -15.14 18.11 -5.89
N GLN A 54 -13.98 17.91 -6.49
CA GLN A 54 -13.20 16.67 -6.34
C GLN A 54 -12.29 16.73 -5.10
N PRO A 55 -12.28 15.70 -4.24
CA PRO A 55 -11.43 15.67 -3.07
C PRO A 55 -9.98 15.33 -3.41
N THR A 56 -9.06 15.76 -2.55
CA THR A 56 -7.70 15.22 -2.46
C THR A 56 -7.65 14.20 -1.33
N VAL A 57 -7.11 13.01 -1.60
CA VAL A 57 -6.91 11.98 -0.57
C VAL A 57 -5.48 12.05 -0.05
N LEU A 58 -5.31 12.31 1.23
CA LEU A 58 -4.01 12.37 1.90
C LEU A 58 -3.79 11.10 2.72
N LYS A 59 -2.86 10.25 2.31
CA LYS A 59 -2.46 9.07 3.07
C LYS A 59 -1.17 9.35 3.84
N PHE A 60 -1.15 9.08 5.14
CA PHE A 60 0.05 9.18 5.98
C PHE A 60 0.50 7.78 6.43
N GLY A 61 1.75 7.43 6.11
CA GLY A 61 2.37 6.19 6.58
C GLY A 61 2.74 6.24 8.07
N GLY A 62 3.13 5.09 8.65
CA GLY A 62 3.38 4.97 10.09
C GLY A 62 4.47 5.90 10.63
N THR A 63 5.50 6.22 9.84
CA THR A 63 6.53 7.21 10.19
C THR A 63 6.00 8.64 10.20
N SER A 64 5.01 8.94 9.36
CA SER A 64 4.32 10.24 9.26
C SER A 64 3.29 10.47 10.39
N VAL A 65 2.97 9.43 11.17
CA VAL A 65 2.09 9.51 12.35
C VAL A 65 2.77 9.05 13.65
N ALA A 66 4.08 8.79 13.62
CA ALA A 66 4.78 8.10 14.71
C ALA A 66 4.71 8.80 16.07
N ASP A 67 4.79 10.12 16.11
CA ASP A 67 4.94 10.88 17.35
C ASP A 67 4.22 12.22 17.30
N ALA A 68 4.29 12.98 18.39
CA ALA A 68 3.64 14.27 18.49
C ALA A 68 4.12 15.26 17.41
N ASP A 69 5.42 15.29 17.11
CA ASP A 69 5.96 16.22 16.12
C ASP A 69 5.52 15.82 14.71
N ALA A 70 5.39 14.51 14.44
CA ALA A 70 4.81 13.97 13.22
C ALA A 70 3.34 14.36 13.06
N LEU A 71 2.52 14.23 14.10
CA LEU A 71 1.11 14.65 14.06
C LEU A 71 0.94 16.16 13.93
N GLN A 72 1.83 16.98 14.49
CA GLN A 72 1.86 18.43 14.25
C GLN A 72 2.23 18.77 12.80
N ARG A 73 3.16 18.04 12.18
CA ARG A 73 3.44 18.15 10.74
C ARG A 73 2.20 17.77 9.92
N LEU A 74 1.59 16.62 10.20
CA LEU A 74 0.37 16.14 9.55
C LEU A 74 -0.74 17.19 9.62
N ALA A 75 -1.04 17.75 10.80
CA ALA A 75 -2.10 18.75 10.96
C ALA A 75 -1.87 20.00 10.09
N ARG A 76 -0.61 20.43 9.92
CA ARG A 76 -0.24 21.54 9.03
C ARG A 76 -0.48 21.19 7.56
N LEU A 77 -0.17 19.96 7.14
CA LEU A 77 -0.38 19.49 5.78
C LEU A 77 -1.87 19.37 5.44
N VAL A 78 -2.65 18.78 6.35
CA VAL A 78 -4.10 18.68 6.21
C VAL A 78 -4.73 20.07 6.12
N ARG A 79 -4.30 21.03 6.96
CA ARG A 79 -4.79 22.41 6.89
C ARG A 79 -4.54 23.04 5.52
N ARG A 80 -3.32 22.90 4.98
CA ARG A 80 -2.97 23.46 3.66
C ARG A 80 -3.84 22.86 2.55
N ALA A 81 -4.02 21.53 2.55
CA ALA A 81 -4.87 20.87 1.57
C ALA A 81 -6.33 21.33 1.70
N TYR A 82 -6.87 21.35 2.93
CA TYR A 82 -8.25 21.72 3.22
C TYR A 82 -8.61 23.16 2.81
N GLN A 83 -7.64 24.08 2.83
CA GLN A 83 -7.81 25.45 2.34
C GLN A 83 -8.01 25.51 0.81
N SER A 84 -7.56 24.50 0.07
CA SER A 84 -7.56 24.47 -1.40
C SER A 84 -8.56 23.49 -2.01
N THR A 85 -8.83 22.36 -1.34
CA THR A 85 -9.66 21.27 -1.86
C THR A 85 -10.43 20.58 -0.72
N ARG A 86 -11.56 19.94 -1.06
CA ARG A 86 -12.13 18.89 -0.19
C ARG A 86 -11.03 17.88 0.14
N THR A 87 -10.97 17.41 1.38
CA THR A 87 -9.83 16.61 1.87
C THR A 87 -10.33 15.37 2.60
N VAL A 88 -9.79 14.20 2.24
CA VAL A 88 -9.95 12.95 3.00
C VAL A 88 -8.59 12.54 3.55
N VAL A 89 -8.54 12.12 4.81
CA VAL A 89 -7.30 11.69 5.48
C VAL A 89 -7.36 10.20 5.76
N ILE A 90 -6.32 9.48 5.34
CA ILE A 90 -6.13 8.05 5.61
C ILE A 90 -4.82 7.88 6.35
N VAL A 91 -4.82 7.13 7.44
CA VAL A 91 -3.63 6.91 8.26
C VAL A 91 -3.34 5.44 8.47
N SER A 92 -2.07 5.09 8.45
CA SER A 92 -1.60 3.82 9.01
C SER A 92 -1.56 3.90 10.55
N ALA A 93 -1.33 2.76 11.19
CA ALA A 93 -0.91 2.66 12.58
C ALA A 93 0.32 3.52 12.85
N LEU A 94 0.48 3.93 14.12
CA LEU A 94 1.75 4.48 14.59
C LEU A 94 2.88 3.49 14.32
N ALA A 95 4.06 3.99 13.94
CA ALA A 95 5.23 3.16 13.65
C ALA A 95 5.50 2.13 14.78
N GLY A 96 5.55 0.85 14.39
CA GLY A 96 5.78 -0.31 15.27
C GLY A 96 4.51 -0.94 15.87
N VAL A 97 3.34 -0.30 15.76
CA VAL A 97 2.10 -0.82 16.39
C VAL A 97 1.62 -2.10 15.72
N THR A 98 1.52 -2.13 14.39
CA THR A 98 1.03 -3.31 13.66
C THR A 98 1.93 -4.52 13.93
N ASP A 99 3.26 -4.33 13.91
CA ASP A 99 4.22 -5.41 14.16
C ASP A 99 4.09 -5.96 15.58
N ALA A 100 3.92 -5.10 16.59
CA ALA A 100 3.71 -5.55 17.97
C ALA A 100 2.37 -6.30 18.14
N LEU A 101 1.29 -5.83 17.49
CA LEU A 101 0.00 -6.51 17.50
C LEU A 101 0.10 -7.91 16.89
N LEU A 102 0.75 -8.03 15.73
CA LEU A 102 0.95 -9.30 15.05
C LEU A 102 1.90 -10.22 15.83
N THR A 103 2.94 -9.68 16.46
CA THR A 103 3.84 -10.44 17.35
C THR A 103 3.09 -11.00 18.55
N ALA A 104 2.19 -10.22 19.15
CA ALA A 104 1.32 -10.69 20.24
C ALA A 104 0.36 -11.80 19.79
N VAL A 105 -0.16 -11.71 18.56
CA VAL A 105 -0.97 -12.77 17.93
C VAL A 105 -0.16 -14.05 17.76
N ASP A 106 1.04 -13.95 17.19
CA ASP A 106 1.90 -15.12 16.93
C ASP A 106 2.28 -15.81 18.24
N ALA A 107 2.67 -15.04 19.27
CA ALA A 107 2.98 -15.56 20.60
C ALA A 107 1.78 -16.21 21.30
N ALA A 108 0.56 -15.73 21.07
CA ALA A 108 -0.67 -16.33 21.59
C ALA A 108 -1.01 -17.63 20.86
N ALA A 109 -0.77 -17.70 19.54
CA ALA A 109 -1.06 -18.87 18.72
C ALA A 109 -0.14 -20.07 19.04
N THR A 110 1.11 -19.82 19.45
CA THR A 110 2.11 -20.86 19.78
C THR A 110 2.02 -21.37 21.22
N GLY A 111 1.12 -20.83 22.05
CA GLY A 111 0.95 -21.27 23.45
C GLY A 111 2.11 -20.88 24.37
N THR A 112 3.05 -20.06 23.90
CA THR A 112 4.20 -19.56 24.69
C THR A 112 3.83 -18.39 25.61
N GLY A 113 2.55 -17.99 25.64
CA GLY A 113 2.04 -16.91 26.48
C GLY A 113 0.99 -17.39 27.47
N ASP A 114 1.24 -17.19 28.77
CA ASP A 114 0.15 -17.19 29.75
C ASP A 114 -0.83 -16.05 29.39
N PRO A 115 -2.14 -16.32 29.25
CA PRO A 115 -3.15 -15.29 28.98
C PRO A 115 -3.16 -14.15 30.01
N LYS A 116 -2.63 -14.38 31.22
CA LYS A 116 -2.46 -13.38 32.28
C LYS A 116 -1.10 -12.68 32.26
N ARG A 117 -0.19 -13.05 31.35
CA ARG A 117 1.14 -12.45 31.27
C ARG A 117 1.02 -10.97 30.88
N PRO A 118 1.71 -10.06 31.58
CA PRO A 118 1.83 -8.66 31.16
C PRO A 118 2.35 -8.58 29.72
N ARG A 119 1.79 -7.68 28.92
CA ARG A 119 2.18 -7.46 27.52
C ARG A 119 2.80 -6.08 27.39
N PRO A 120 4.04 -5.89 27.88
CA PRO A 120 4.65 -4.56 28.03
C PRO A 120 4.74 -3.80 26.71
N GLU A 121 4.90 -4.49 25.59
CA GLU A 121 4.92 -3.88 24.26
C GLU A 121 3.56 -3.27 23.89
N LEU A 122 2.46 -3.98 24.12
CA LEU A 122 1.11 -3.47 23.88
C LEU A 122 0.76 -2.33 24.84
N ASP A 123 1.21 -2.45 26.10
CA ASP A 123 1.02 -1.44 27.14
C ASP A 123 1.73 -0.14 26.75
N ALA A 124 2.99 -0.23 26.35
CA ALA A 124 3.80 0.90 25.90
C ALA A 124 3.19 1.59 24.66
N LEU A 125 2.58 0.84 23.75
CA LEU A 125 1.90 1.41 22.59
C LEU A 125 0.65 2.19 22.98
N ILE A 126 -0.16 1.67 23.91
CA ILE A 126 -1.34 2.38 24.42
C ILE A 126 -0.90 3.65 25.16
N GLU A 127 0.13 3.57 25.99
CA GLU A 127 0.71 4.71 26.69
C GLU A 127 1.23 5.77 25.71
N ARG A 128 1.87 5.36 24.61
CA ARG A 128 2.31 6.27 23.56
C ARG A 128 1.14 7.03 22.93
N HIS A 129 0.03 6.37 22.60
CA HIS A 129 -1.17 7.06 22.09
C HIS A 129 -1.72 8.05 23.11
N GLN A 130 -1.80 7.65 24.38
CA GLN A 130 -2.32 8.50 25.45
C GLN A 130 -1.41 9.71 25.71
N ALA A 131 -0.09 9.52 25.71
CA ALA A 131 0.89 10.60 25.88
C ALA A 131 0.78 11.64 24.76
N ILE A 132 0.66 11.19 23.51
CA ILE A 132 0.49 12.09 22.37
C ILE A 132 -0.83 12.84 22.45
N ALA A 133 -1.93 12.16 22.82
CA ALA A 133 -3.24 12.79 22.97
C ALA A 133 -3.24 13.85 24.08
N THR A 134 -2.64 13.55 25.24
CA THR A 134 -2.50 14.51 26.34
C THR A 134 -1.70 15.75 25.91
N ARG A 135 -0.68 15.56 25.06
CA ARG A 135 0.16 16.67 24.57
C ARG A 135 -0.51 17.52 23.50
N LEU A 136 -1.32 16.93 22.61
CA LEU A 136 -1.78 17.60 21.38
C LEU A 136 -3.28 17.79 21.26
N ALA A 137 -4.10 16.94 21.88
CA ALA A 137 -5.54 17.01 21.78
C ALA A 137 -6.13 17.94 22.84
N ARG A 138 -7.35 18.42 22.61
CA ARG A 138 -8.13 19.11 23.65
C ARG A 138 -8.48 18.14 24.78
N PRO A 139 -8.70 18.60 26.03
CA PRO A 139 -9.02 17.72 27.17
C PRO A 139 -10.16 16.72 26.88
N GLN A 140 -11.22 17.18 26.20
CA GLN A 140 -12.34 16.33 25.81
C GLN A 140 -11.95 15.25 24.79
N GLY A 141 -11.13 15.61 23.79
CA GLY A 141 -10.62 14.66 22.79
C GLY A 141 -9.64 13.64 23.38
N ALA A 142 -8.75 14.10 24.27
CA ALA A 142 -7.82 13.23 25.00
C ALA A 142 -8.58 12.24 25.91
N ALA A 143 -9.61 12.71 26.63
CA ALA A 143 -10.46 11.85 27.46
C ALA A 143 -11.22 10.81 26.62
N GLY A 144 -11.81 11.23 25.49
CA GLY A 144 -12.50 10.32 24.56
C GLY A 144 -11.56 9.24 24.01
N LEU A 145 -10.34 9.61 23.62
CA LEU A 145 -9.34 8.62 23.20
C LEU A 145 -8.92 7.70 24.34
N GLY A 146 -8.76 8.22 25.57
CA GLY A 146 -8.43 7.42 26.75
C GLY A 146 -9.45 6.29 27.00
N ILE A 147 -10.74 6.58 26.84
CA ILE A 147 -11.82 5.58 26.94
C ILE A 147 -11.68 4.53 25.82
N ALA A 148 -11.44 4.96 24.58
CA ALA A 148 -11.26 4.05 23.45
C ALA A 148 -10.03 3.14 23.62
N LEU A 149 -8.92 3.68 24.14
CA LEU A 149 -7.70 2.94 24.45
C LEU A 149 -7.92 1.89 25.55
N ALA A 150 -8.60 2.26 26.64
CA ALA A 150 -8.92 1.34 27.72
C ALA A 150 -9.83 0.18 27.25
N ARG A 151 -10.79 0.47 26.37
CA ARG A 151 -11.65 -0.55 25.78
C ARG A 151 -10.89 -1.45 24.80
N ALA A 152 -10.08 -0.87 23.91
CA ALA A 152 -9.25 -1.63 22.99
C ALA A 152 -8.29 -2.58 23.72
N ARG A 153 -7.71 -2.14 24.84
CA ARG A 153 -6.90 -2.98 25.73
C ARG A 153 -7.63 -4.24 26.18
N ALA A 154 -8.85 -4.07 26.69
CA ALA A 154 -9.66 -5.18 27.17
C ALA A 154 -10.08 -6.11 26.02
N GLU A 155 -10.54 -5.54 24.90
CA GLU A 155 -10.98 -6.31 23.74
C GLU A 155 -9.82 -7.10 23.09
N ILE A 156 -8.63 -6.50 22.95
CA ILE A 156 -7.44 -7.18 22.43
C ILE A 156 -7.03 -8.35 23.35
N ALA A 157 -7.08 -8.16 24.67
CA ALA A 157 -6.77 -9.24 25.62
C ALA A 157 -7.70 -10.44 25.43
N GLU A 158 -9.01 -10.20 25.28
CA GLU A 158 -9.99 -11.26 25.01
C GLU A 158 -9.77 -11.94 23.66
N LEU A 159 -9.47 -11.18 22.60
CA LEU A 159 -9.19 -11.74 21.28
C LEU A 159 -7.91 -12.60 21.28
N LEU A 160 -6.87 -12.20 22.01
CA LEU A 160 -5.65 -12.99 22.16
C LEU A 160 -5.92 -14.30 22.92
N ASN A 161 -6.82 -14.29 23.91
CA ASN A 161 -7.28 -15.51 24.59
C ASN A 161 -8.05 -16.43 23.62
N ALA A 162 -8.86 -15.87 22.72
CA ALA A 162 -9.56 -16.64 21.69
C ALA A 162 -8.59 -17.27 20.68
N ILE A 163 -7.53 -16.56 20.25
CA ILE A 163 -6.52 -17.10 19.32
C ILE A 163 -5.86 -18.38 19.83
N ALA A 164 -5.62 -18.46 21.15
CA ALA A 164 -5.04 -19.65 21.77
C ALA A 164 -6.00 -20.86 21.74
N ARG A 165 -7.31 -20.62 21.78
CA ARG A 165 -8.35 -21.66 21.92
C ARG A 165 -9.02 -22.08 20.60
N GLU A 166 -8.98 -21.23 19.58
CA GLU A 166 -9.82 -21.36 18.38
C GLU A 166 -8.97 -21.31 17.09
N PRO A 167 -8.23 -22.40 16.77
CA PRO A 167 -7.32 -22.47 15.62
C PRO A 167 -7.94 -22.07 14.28
N GLU A 168 -9.18 -22.51 14.05
CA GLU A 168 -9.96 -22.28 12.84
C GLU A 168 -10.35 -20.81 12.64
N ARG A 169 -10.41 -20.02 13.71
CA ARG A 169 -10.74 -18.58 13.66
C ARG A 169 -9.53 -17.67 13.65
N ARG A 170 -8.31 -18.21 13.82
CA ARG A 170 -7.07 -17.41 13.91
C ARG A 170 -6.89 -16.40 12.78
N PRO A 171 -7.15 -16.71 11.50
CA PRO A 171 -6.98 -15.72 10.43
C PRO A 171 -7.88 -14.49 10.63
N ALA A 172 -9.15 -14.68 10.97
CA ALA A 172 -10.10 -13.60 11.23
C ALA A 172 -9.76 -12.81 12.49
N LEU A 173 -9.36 -13.52 13.56
CA LEU A 173 -8.95 -12.89 14.82
C LEU A 173 -7.66 -12.07 14.67
N ARG A 174 -6.71 -12.55 13.84
CA ARG A 174 -5.48 -11.81 13.49
C ARG A 174 -5.82 -10.48 12.81
N ASP A 175 -6.73 -10.50 11.85
CA ASP A 175 -7.17 -9.29 11.15
C ASP A 175 -7.88 -8.31 12.11
N GLU A 176 -8.77 -8.79 12.99
CA GLU A 176 -9.44 -7.95 13.99
C GLU A 176 -8.43 -7.29 14.94
N ILE A 177 -7.45 -8.04 15.45
CA ILE A 177 -6.42 -7.50 16.34
C ILE A 177 -5.55 -6.47 15.60
N ALA A 178 -5.09 -6.78 14.39
CA ALA A 178 -4.28 -5.88 13.60
C ALA A 178 -5.01 -4.55 13.29
N ALA A 179 -6.34 -4.60 13.11
CA ALA A 179 -7.14 -3.42 12.81
C ALA A 179 -7.19 -2.38 13.94
N TYR A 180 -6.90 -2.74 15.19
CA TYR A 180 -6.85 -1.76 16.28
C TYR A 180 -5.77 -0.70 16.07
N GLY A 181 -4.64 -1.03 15.44
CA GLY A 181 -3.59 -0.05 15.17
C GLY A 181 -4.13 1.15 14.37
N GLU A 182 -4.89 0.85 13.33
CA GLU A 182 -5.37 1.80 12.33
C GLU A 182 -6.56 2.59 12.88
N ARG A 183 -7.45 1.90 13.61
CA ARG A 183 -8.60 2.50 14.30
C ARG A 183 -8.15 3.50 15.38
N LEU A 184 -7.19 3.11 16.22
CA LEU A 184 -6.65 3.97 17.28
C LEU A 184 -5.85 5.15 16.70
N SER A 185 -5.08 4.94 15.62
CA SER A 185 -4.36 6.00 14.92
C SER A 185 -5.33 7.03 14.32
N ALA A 186 -6.36 6.58 13.60
CA ALA A 186 -7.37 7.46 13.01
C ALA A 186 -8.16 8.24 14.08
N ALA A 187 -8.49 7.61 15.20
CA ALA A 187 -9.10 8.27 16.35
C ALA A 187 -8.21 9.36 16.96
N LEU A 188 -6.93 9.05 17.19
CA LEU A 188 -5.93 10.01 17.69
C LEU A 188 -5.77 11.19 16.73
N VAL A 189 -5.58 10.93 15.44
CA VAL A 189 -5.42 11.95 14.40
C VAL A 189 -6.66 12.85 14.34
N THR A 190 -7.86 12.28 14.43
CA THR A 190 -9.12 13.05 14.50
C THR A 190 -9.11 14.02 15.68
N ALA A 191 -8.69 13.56 16.87
CA ALA A 191 -8.62 14.39 18.07
C ALA A 191 -7.57 15.51 17.93
N VAL A 192 -6.42 15.24 17.32
CA VAL A 192 -5.36 16.23 17.05
C VAL A 192 -5.83 17.27 16.03
N LEU A 193 -6.47 16.86 14.94
CA LEU A 193 -7.01 17.79 13.94
C LEU A 193 -8.10 18.69 14.55
N GLY A 194 -8.96 18.15 15.41
CA GLY A 194 -9.96 18.93 16.14
C GLY A 194 -9.32 19.96 17.09
N ALA A 195 -8.21 19.63 17.74
CA ALA A 195 -7.45 20.58 18.56
C ALA A 195 -6.79 21.68 17.72
N ALA A 196 -6.47 21.38 16.46
CA ALA A 196 -6.00 22.32 15.46
C ALA A 196 -7.14 23.07 14.73
N ASP A 197 -8.36 23.11 15.28
CA ASP A 197 -9.51 23.82 14.69
C ASP A 197 -9.89 23.36 13.27
N LEU A 198 -9.58 22.12 12.92
CA LEU A 198 -10.02 21.51 11.67
C LEU A 198 -11.27 20.66 11.92
N PRO A 199 -12.30 20.72 11.04
CA PRO A 199 -13.57 20.01 11.22
C PRO A 199 -13.44 18.52 10.85
N ALA A 200 -12.61 17.79 11.60
CA ALA A 200 -12.32 16.39 11.36
C ALA A 200 -13.36 15.45 11.96
N ARG A 201 -13.69 14.38 11.23
CA ARG A 201 -14.62 13.34 11.64
C ARG A 201 -14.00 11.96 11.43
N TYR A 202 -13.91 11.18 12.51
CA TYR A 202 -13.52 9.78 12.43
C TYR A 202 -14.58 8.98 11.65
N VAL A 203 -14.13 8.14 10.72
CA VAL A 203 -14.94 7.16 9.99
C VAL A 203 -14.25 5.80 10.04
N ASP A 204 -14.98 4.78 10.45
CA ASP A 204 -14.50 3.40 10.42
C ASP A 204 -14.42 2.91 8.97
N ALA A 205 -13.19 2.65 8.48
CA ALA A 205 -12.94 2.22 7.11
C ALA A 205 -13.63 0.91 6.74
N ARG A 206 -13.98 0.06 7.72
CA ARG A 206 -14.73 -1.18 7.50
C ARG A 206 -16.15 -0.94 6.99
N ARG A 207 -16.68 0.28 7.13
CA ARG A 207 -17.96 0.69 6.55
C ARG A 207 -17.85 1.11 5.09
N CYS A 208 -16.63 1.45 4.65
CA CYS A 208 -16.33 1.95 3.31
C CYS A 208 -15.75 0.83 2.41
N LEU A 209 -14.79 0.06 2.94
CA LEU A 209 -14.00 -0.92 2.19
C LEU A 209 -14.53 -2.34 2.43
N LEU A 210 -15.29 -2.87 1.46
CA LEU A 210 -15.80 -4.23 1.51
C LEU A 210 -14.88 -5.21 0.78
N THR A 211 -14.63 -6.37 1.37
CA THR A 211 -13.71 -7.38 0.82
C THR A 211 -14.30 -8.78 0.81
N ASP A 212 -13.63 -9.71 0.15
CA ASP A 212 -13.81 -11.15 0.38
C ASP A 212 -13.32 -11.55 1.80
N ALA A 213 -13.45 -12.84 2.12
CA ALA A 213 -13.02 -13.41 3.41
C ALA A 213 -11.59 -13.98 3.38
N ALA A 214 -10.74 -13.57 2.43
CA ALA A 214 -9.35 -14.04 2.34
C ALA A 214 -8.45 -13.31 3.35
N HIS A 215 -8.67 -13.57 4.64
CA HIS A 215 -7.99 -12.91 5.77
C HIS A 215 -6.47 -12.80 5.60
N GLY A 216 -5.91 -11.65 6.01
CA GLY A 216 -4.50 -11.28 5.83
C GLY A 216 -4.13 -10.74 4.45
N ARG A 217 -4.98 -10.95 3.43
CA ARG A 217 -4.73 -10.56 2.03
C ARG A 217 -6.03 -10.34 1.25
N ALA A 218 -7.05 -9.81 1.91
CA ALA A 218 -8.41 -9.79 1.39
C ALA A 218 -8.51 -8.96 0.11
N THR A 219 -9.32 -9.42 -0.83
CA THR A 219 -9.53 -8.74 -2.11
C THR A 219 -10.73 -7.78 -1.98
N PRO A 220 -10.58 -6.49 -2.30
CA PRO A 220 -11.70 -5.57 -2.33
C PRO A 220 -12.77 -6.00 -3.33
N LEU A 221 -14.03 -5.87 -2.91
CA LEU A 221 -15.20 -6.00 -3.76
C LEU A 221 -15.50 -4.61 -4.32
N PHE A 222 -14.96 -4.32 -5.52
CA PHE A 222 -14.92 -2.96 -6.08
C PHE A 222 -16.28 -2.26 -6.14
N PRO A 223 -17.35 -2.85 -6.74
CA PRO A 223 -18.65 -2.16 -6.84
C PRO A 223 -19.23 -1.82 -5.46
N GLN A 224 -19.17 -2.76 -4.51
CA GLN A 224 -19.67 -2.51 -3.16
C GLN A 224 -18.81 -1.48 -2.42
N THR A 225 -17.49 -1.53 -2.59
CA THR A 225 -16.56 -0.57 -1.98
C THR A 225 -16.84 0.84 -2.47
N GLU A 226 -17.08 1.02 -3.77
CA GLU A 226 -17.43 2.33 -4.34
C GLU A 226 -18.74 2.88 -3.77
N GLU A 227 -19.80 2.07 -3.78
CA GLU A 227 -21.12 2.43 -3.26
C GLU A 227 -21.04 2.83 -1.79
N HIS A 228 -20.44 1.97 -0.96
CA HIS A 228 -20.33 2.18 0.48
C HIS A 228 -19.44 3.37 0.83
N THR A 229 -18.29 3.51 0.17
CA THR A 229 -17.39 4.64 0.39
C THR A 229 -18.09 5.95 0.05
N ARG A 230 -18.83 6.02 -1.06
CA ARG A 230 -19.57 7.23 -1.43
C ARG A 230 -20.69 7.53 -0.43
N ALA A 231 -21.45 6.53 -0.01
CA ALA A 231 -22.53 6.70 0.96
C ALA A 231 -22.03 7.21 2.33
N GLU A 232 -20.86 6.75 2.77
CA GLU A 232 -20.26 7.17 4.05
C GLU A 232 -19.56 8.54 3.96
N LEU A 233 -18.83 8.81 2.88
CA LEU A 233 -17.91 9.95 2.82
C LEU A 233 -18.48 11.17 2.08
N ALA A 234 -19.31 11.00 1.06
CA ALA A 234 -19.84 12.14 0.30
C ALA A 234 -20.65 13.12 1.18
N PRO A 235 -21.55 12.68 2.08
CA PRO A 235 -22.29 13.60 2.95
C PRO A 235 -21.38 14.41 3.89
N LEU A 236 -20.26 13.82 4.34
CA LEU A 236 -19.29 14.49 5.19
C LEU A 236 -18.53 15.57 4.41
N LEU A 237 -18.12 15.25 3.18
CA LEU A 237 -17.43 16.18 2.30
C LEU A 237 -18.35 17.33 1.85
N ASP A 238 -19.63 17.06 1.62
CA ASP A 238 -20.64 18.08 1.31
C ASP A 238 -20.91 19.00 2.51
N GLY A 239 -20.83 18.47 3.72
CA GLY A 239 -20.84 19.24 4.97
C GLY A 239 -19.51 19.94 5.31
N GLU A 240 -18.56 20.01 4.37
CA GLU A 240 -17.21 20.58 4.53
C GLU A 240 -16.40 19.96 5.70
N LEU A 241 -16.70 18.74 6.11
CA LEU A 241 -15.93 17.99 7.11
C LEU A 241 -14.72 17.30 6.44
N ILE A 242 -13.73 16.95 7.26
CA ILE A 242 -12.56 16.15 6.86
C ILE A 242 -12.73 14.72 7.40
N PRO A 243 -13.13 13.74 6.58
CA PRO A 243 -13.17 12.35 7.01
C PRO A 243 -11.77 11.83 7.30
N VAL A 244 -11.60 11.15 8.44
CA VAL A 244 -10.35 10.53 8.87
C VAL A 244 -10.57 9.03 9.06
N LEU A 245 -9.83 8.22 8.30
CA LEU A 245 -9.98 6.77 8.26
C LEU A 245 -8.66 6.06 8.56
N GLY A 246 -8.74 4.87 9.15
CA GLY A 246 -7.63 3.93 9.18
C GLY A 246 -7.49 3.24 7.82
N GLY A 247 -6.31 3.22 7.22
CA GLY A 247 -6.04 2.43 6.01
C GLY A 247 -5.92 0.93 6.32
N TYR A 248 -5.48 0.10 5.36
CA TYR A 248 -5.13 -1.33 5.53
C TYR A 248 -6.29 -2.28 5.90
N ILE A 249 -7.35 -1.79 6.52
CA ILE A 249 -8.45 -2.57 7.06
C ILE A 249 -9.71 -2.46 6.18
N GLY A 250 -10.49 -3.52 6.15
CA GLY A 250 -11.81 -3.59 5.53
C GLY A 250 -12.72 -4.54 6.30
N ALA A 251 -13.87 -4.87 5.71
CA ALA A 251 -14.72 -5.93 6.24
C ALA A 251 -15.40 -6.74 5.15
N THR A 252 -15.74 -7.97 5.47
CA THR A 252 -16.67 -8.75 4.65
C THR A 252 -18.06 -8.10 4.65
N PRO A 253 -18.95 -8.44 3.70
CA PRO A 253 -20.34 -7.99 3.74
C PRO A 253 -21.09 -8.35 5.03
N GLN A 254 -20.64 -9.37 5.76
CA GLN A 254 -21.18 -9.79 7.05
C GLN A 254 -20.62 -8.96 8.23
N GLY A 255 -19.67 -8.06 7.97
CA GLY A 255 -19.04 -7.20 8.97
C GLY A 255 -17.86 -7.82 9.70
N VAL A 256 -17.27 -8.90 9.17
CA VAL A 256 -16.06 -9.50 9.75
C VAL A 256 -14.86 -8.70 9.27
N THR A 257 -14.01 -8.23 10.18
CA THR A 257 -12.82 -7.45 9.84
C THR A 257 -11.86 -8.25 8.97
N THR A 258 -11.30 -7.57 7.98
CA THR A 258 -10.29 -8.10 7.08
C THR A 258 -9.12 -7.12 6.95
N THR A 259 -7.98 -7.61 6.51
CA THR A 259 -6.84 -6.78 6.15
C THR A 259 -6.44 -6.98 4.70
N LEU A 260 -5.98 -5.90 4.05
CA LEU A 260 -5.65 -5.85 2.63
C LEU A 260 -4.22 -6.37 2.31
N GLY A 261 -3.46 -6.75 3.33
CA GLY A 261 -2.07 -7.18 3.18
C GLY A 261 -1.08 -6.04 2.95
N ARG A 262 0.07 -6.36 2.35
CA ARG A 262 1.20 -5.43 2.17
C ARG A 262 0.79 -4.21 1.33
N GLY A 263 1.16 -3.02 1.80
CA GLY A 263 0.78 -1.76 1.16
C GLY A 263 -0.70 -1.40 1.36
N GLY A 264 -1.41 -2.09 2.25
CA GLY A 264 -2.86 -1.95 2.37
C GLY A 264 -3.34 -0.54 2.66
N SER A 265 -2.59 0.30 3.39
CA SER A 265 -3.00 1.70 3.60
C SER A 265 -2.90 2.55 2.33
N ASP A 266 -1.90 2.31 1.48
CA ASP A 266 -1.82 2.96 0.17
C ASP A 266 -2.93 2.45 -0.76
N TYR A 267 -3.24 1.15 -0.66
CA TYR A 267 -4.35 0.56 -1.40
C TYR A 267 -5.70 1.16 -0.98
N SER A 268 -5.95 1.32 0.33
CA SER A 268 -7.12 2.02 0.86
C SER A 268 -7.24 3.43 0.28
N ALA A 269 -6.13 4.16 0.13
CA ALA A 269 -6.15 5.50 -0.44
C ALA A 269 -6.52 5.51 -1.92
N ALA A 270 -6.03 4.53 -2.69
CA ALA A 270 -6.43 4.35 -4.07
C ALA A 270 -7.90 3.95 -4.22
N LEU A 271 -8.41 3.02 -3.40
CA LEU A 271 -9.82 2.61 -3.41
C LEU A 271 -10.75 3.76 -3.06
N VAL A 272 -10.43 4.53 -2.01
CA VAL A 272 -11.21 5.71 -1.61
C VAL A 272 -11.12 6.81 -2.66
N GLY A 273 -9.94 7.03 -3.24
CA GLY A 273 -9.74 8.00 -4.32
C GLY A 273 -10.58 7.67 -5.55
N ALA A 274 -10.55 6.40 -5.98
CA ALA A 274 -11.36 5.86 -7.06
C ALA A 274 -12.86 6.09 -6.82
N ALA A 275 -13.38 5.64 -5.67
CA ALA A 275 -14.79 5.72 -5.33
C ALA A 275 -15.36 7.16 -5.34
N LEU A 276 -14.52 8.13 -4.97
CA LEU A 276 -14.87 9.55 -4.87
C LEU A 276 -14.50 10.38 -6.11
N GLY A 277 -13.85 9.79 -7.12
CA GLY A 277 -13.32 10.55 -8.26
C GLY A 277 -12.34 11.63 -7.81
N ALA A 278 -11.39 11.26 -6.95
CA ALA A 278 -10.43 12.18 -6.36
C ALA A 278 -9.60 12.88 -7.43
N ARG A 279 -9.26 14.15 -7.16
CA ARG A 279 -8.39 14.96 -8.02
C ARG A 279 -6.96 14.43 -8.03
N GLU A 280 -6.49 14.02 -6.86
CA GLU A 280 -5.14 13.53 -6.62
C GLU A 280 -5.13 12.70 -5.33
N ILE A 281 -4.28 11.69 -5.30
CA ILE A 281 -3.94 10.93 -4.09
C ILE A 281 -2.52 11.29 -3.69
N GLN A 282 -2.30 11.75 -2.47
CA GLN A 282 -0.97 12.06 -1.95
C GLN A 282 -0.55 11.05 -0.88
N ILE A 283 0.54 10.35 -1.14
CA ILE A 283 1.17 9.38 -0.24
C ILE A 283 2.31 10.09 0.52
N TRP A 284 2.04 10.45 1.77
CA TRP A 284 2.98 11.12 2.66
C TRP A 284 3.82 10.12 3.45
N THR A 285 5.08 10.01 3.07
CA THR A 285 6.09 9.09 3.61
C THR A 285 7.31 9.86 4.13
N ASP A 286 8.44 9.19 4.34
CA ASP A 286 9.71 9.75 4.81
C ASP A 286 10.77 9.95 3.73
N VAL A 287 10.45 9.63 2.48
CA VAL A 287 11.31 9.83 1.30
C VAL A 287 10.80 10.96 0.42
N ASN A 288 11.72 11.63 -0.29
CA ASN A 288 11.44 12.76 -1.19
C ASN A 288 10.73 12.37 -2.50
N GLY A 289 10.28 11.12 -2.65
CA GLY A 289 9.74 10.57 -3.88
C GLY A 289 10.37 9.23 -4.23
N VAL A 290 10.19 8.79 -5.47
CA VAL A 290 10.95 7.69 -6.06
C VAL A 290 12.29 8.24 -6.54
N LEU A 291 13.36 7.50 -6.28
CA LEU A 291 14.71 7.87 -6.67
C LEU A 291 15.17 7.07 -7.89
N THR A 292 16.12 7.61 -8.67
CA THR A 292 16.71 6.94 -9.85
C THR A 292 17.39 5.60 -9.54
N ALA A 293 17.79 5.39 -8.29
CA ALA A 293 18.32 4.13 -7.75
C ALA A 293 18.18 4.13 -6.22
N ASP A 294 18.46 3.00 -5.56
CA ASP A 294 18.49 2.94 -4.09
C ASP A 294 19.63 3.83 -3.54
N PRO A 295 19.34 4.84 -2.70
CA PRO A 295 20.33 5.79 -2.19
C PRO A 295 21.38 5.13 -1.27
N ARG A 296 21.09 3.93 -0.77
CA ARG A 296 22.05 3.13 0.02
C ARG A 296 23.07 2.41 -0.87
N VAL A 297 22.84 2.36 -2.18
CA VAL A 297 23.72 1.77 -3.18
C VAL A 297 24.39 2.86 -4.02
N VAL A 298 23.62 3.89 -4.41
CA VAL A 298 24.09 5.01 -5.24
C VAL A 298 23.91 6.31 -4.47
N ALA A 299 25.01 6.94 -4.05
CA ALA A 299 24.95 8.17 -3.27
C ALA A 299 24.32 9.35 -4.04
N ASP A 300 24.58 9.44 -5.35
CA ASP A 300 24.06 10.48 -6.24
C ASP A 300 22.67 10.15 -6.83
N ALA A 301 21.89 9.29 -6.14
CA ALA A 301 20.53 8.98 -6.55
C ALA A 301 19.65 10.23 -6.45
N ARG A 302 18.95 10.55 -7.55
CA ARG A 302 18.14 11.77 -7.69
C ARG A 302 16.65 11.45 -7.59
N THR A 303 15.86 12.39 -7.07
CA THR A 303 14.40 12.28 -7.10
C THR A 303 13.89 12.37 -8.52
N ILE A 304 13.04 11.42 -8.90
CA ILE A 304 12.37 11.40 -10.19
C ILE A 304 11.13 12.31 -10.07
N PRO A 305 11.02 13.39 -10.85
CA PRO A 305 9.92 14.35 -10.70
C PRO A 305 8.57 13.75 -11.08
N ALA A 306 8.56 12.86 -12.09
CA ALA A 306 7.34 12.21 -12.52
C ALA A 306 7.59 10.84 -13.16
N LEU A 307 6.62 9.94 -13.02
CA LEU A 307 6.62 8.57 -13.53
C LEU A 307 5.28 8.25 -14.20
N SER A 308 5.29 7.35 -15.18
CA SER A 308 4.07 6.66 -15.59
C SER A 308 3.63 5.63 -14.54
N TYR A 309 2.35 5.24 -14.54
CA TYR A 309 1.87 4.12 -13.72
C TYR A 309 2.64 2.83 -14.01
N ALA A 310 3.00 2.61 -15.28
CA ALA A 310 3.75 1.43 -15.71
C ALA A 310 5.15 1.42 -15.09
N GLU A 311 5.91 2.52 -15.21
CA GLU A 311 7.24 2.62 -14.59
C GLU A 311 7.17 2.49 -13.07
N ALA A 312 6.19 3.14 -12.43
CA ALA A 312 6.00 3.06 -10.98
C ALA A 312 5.69 1.63 -10.52
N ALA A 313 4.88 0.88 -11.28
CA ALA A 313 4.57 -0.52 -10.98
C ALA A 313 5.81 -1.43 -11.05
N GLU A 314 6.65 -1.26 -12.08
CA GLU A 314 7.91 -2.01 -12.23
C GLU A 314 8.88 -1.70 -11.09
N LEU A 315 9.04 -0.42 -10.75
CA LEU A 315 9.91 0.01 -9.65
C LEU A 315 9.42 -0.51 -8.30
N ALA A 316 8.11 -0.42 -8.05
CA ALA A 316 7.49 -0.95 -6.83
C ALA A 316 7.72 -2.45 -6.67
N TYR A 317 7.73 -3.20 -7.76
CA TYR A 317 7.96 -4.65 -7.75
C TYR A 317 9.43 -5.01 -7.48
N PHE A 318 10.37 -4.36 -8.18
CA PHE A 318 11.78 -4.78 -8.22
C PHE A 318 12.72 -4.05 -7.25
N GLY A 319 12.26 -3.11 -6.42
CA GLY A 319 13.13 -2.57 -5.36
C GLY A 319 12.71 -1.25 -4.70
N ALA A 320 11.87 -0.44 -5.33
CA ALA A 320 11.35 0.79 -4.73
C ALA A 320 10.25 0.45 -3.72
N LYS A 321 10.63 0.16 -2.47
CA LYS A 321 9.72 -0.19 -1.36
C LYS A 321 8.68 0.88 -0.98
N VAL A 322 8.60 1.98 -1.73
CA VAL A 322 7.75 3.14 -1.46
C VAL A 322 6.30 2.87 -1.81
N LEU A 323 6.04 2.02 -2.81
CA LEU A 323 4.70 1.64 -3.24
C LEU A 323 4.64 0.13 -3.46
N HIS A 324 3.43 -0.43 -3.45
CA HIS A 324 3.19 -1.82 -3.84
C HIS A 324 2.36 -1.82 -5.14
N PRO A 325 2.68 -2.62 -6.17
CA PRO A 325 2.05 -2.47 -7.50
C PRO A 325 0.51 -2.48 -7.48
N ARG A 326 -0.09 -3.36 -6.66
CA ARG A 326 -1.55 -3.44 -6.48
C ARG A 326 -2.18 -2.15 -5.94
N THR A 327 -1.43 -1.32 -5.23
CA THR A 327 -1.96 -0.08 -4.63
C THR A 327 -2.21 1.00 -5.67
N LEU A 328 -1.57 0.92 -6.85
CA LEU A 328 -1.78 1.89 -7.92
C LEU A 328 -2.97 1.54 -8.81
N GLN A 329 -3.39 0.28 -8.87
CA GLN A 329 -4.40 -0.18 -9.83
C GLN A 329 -5.70 0.64 -9.81
N PRO A 330 -6.35 0.94 -8.67
CA PRO A 330 -7.56 1.75 -8.68
C PRO A 330 -7.31 3.17 -9.18
N ALA A 331 -6.13 3.74 -8.88
CA ALA A 331 -5.77 5.06 -9.38
C ALA A 331 -5.53 5.03 -10.90
N THR A 332 -4.88 3.97 -11.41
CA THR A 332 -4.66 3.73 -12.84
C THR A 332 -5.98 3.61 -13.60
N ASP A 333 -6.90 2.78 -13.12
CA ASP A 333 -8.18 2.50 -13.79
C ASP A 333 -9.06 3.76 -13.93
N HIS A 334 -8.91 4.72 -13.01
CA HIS A 334 -9.64 5.99 -13.02
C HIS A 334 -8.80 7.18 -13.48
N GLY A 335 -7.55 6.98 -13.89
CA GLY A 335 -6.65 8.06 -14.31
C GLY A 335 -6.36 9.10 -13.22
N ILE A 336 -6.37 8.69 -11.94
CA ILE A 336 -6.15 9.57 -10.79
C ILE A 336 -4.65 9.74 -10.53
N PRO A 337 -4.09 10.96 -10.58
CA PRO A 337 -2.69 11.20 -10.25
C PRO A 337 -2.35 10.78 -8.81
N VAL A 338 -1.22 10.10 -8.63
CA VAL A 338 -0.69 9.73 -7.32
C VAL A 338 0.62 10.46 -7.07
N ARG A 339 0.71 11.25 -6.01
CA ARG A 339 1.94 11.96 -5.63
C ARG A 339 2.57 11.32 -4.40
N ILE A 340 3.86 11.04 -4.48
CA ILE A 340 4.66 10.57 -3.35
C ILE A 340 5.38 11.77 -2.75
N CYS A 341 5.10 12.06 -1.48
CA CYS A 341 5.56 13.25 -0.78
C CYS A 341 6.38 12.90 0.47
N ASN A 342 7.31 13.77 0.86
CA ASN A 342 8.01 13.66 2.15
C ASN A 342 7.32 14.50 3.23
N SER A 343 6.81 13.87 4.28
CA SER A 343 6.19 14.57 5.42
C SER A 343 7.17 15.43 6.23
N ARG A 344 8.48 15.14 6.13
CA ARG A 344 9.56 15.90 6.78
C ARG A 344 10.08 17.05 5.92
N ALA A 345 9.84 17.02 4.61
CA ALA A 345 10.28 18.05 3.66
C ALA A 345 9.10 18.43 2.71
N PRO A 346 8.01 19.02 3.23
CA PRO A 346 6.78 19.21 2.47
C PRO A 346 6.85 20.32 1.40
N GLY A 347 7.98 21.02 1.29
CA GLY A 347 8.26 21.94 0.19
C GLY A 347 8.82 21.26 -1.05
N GLU A 348 9.32 20.02 -0.91
CA GLU A 348 9.84 19.25 -2.03
C GLU A 348 8.68 18.78 -2.93
N PRO A 349 8.85 18.81 -4.27
CA PRO A 349 7.78 18.50 -5.22
C PRO A 349 7.33 17.03 -5.18
N GLY A 350 8.18 16.14 -4.65
CA GLY A 350 7.93 14.70 -4.63
C GLY A 350 8.11 14.04 -5.98
N THR A 351 7.44 12.90 -6.16
CA THR A 351 7.26 12.24 -7.46
C THR A 351 5.79 12.18 -7.81
N LEU A 352 5.42 12.65 -9.00
CA LEU A 352 4.06 12.55 -9.53
C LEU A 352 3.91 11.33 -10.45
N VAL A 353 3.00 10.42 -10.14
CA VAL A 353 2.70 9.23 -10.94
C VAL A 353 1.39 9.43 -11.70
N THR A 354 1.42 9.33 -13.03
CA THR A 354 0.23 9.53 -13.89
C THR A 354 0.19 8.52 -15.06
N ALA A 355 -0.80 8.64 -15.95
CA ALA A 355 -0.94 7.76 -17.11
C ALA A 355 0.22 7.88 -18.12
N GLN A 356 0.88 9.04 -18.18
CA GLN A 356 2.03 9.29 -19.05
C GLN A 356 3.20 9.75 -18.20
N GLY A 357 4.41 9.22 -18.44
CA GLY A 357 5.62 9.76 -17.83
C GLY A 357 5.95 11.15 -18.38
N VAL A 358 6.80 11.90 -17.67
CA VAL A 358 7.38 13.15 -18.18
C VAL A 358 8.76 12.90 -18.81
N GLY A 359 9.26 11.66 -18.75
CA GLY A 359 10.54 11.27 -19.34
C GLY A 359 10.54 11.37 -20.86
N ARG A 360 11.69 11.70 -21.45
CA ARG A 360 11.88 11.53 -22.90
C ARG A 360 11.77 10.04 -23.23
N VAL A 361 10.87 9.68 -24.14
CA VAL A 361 10.80 8.30 -24.66
C VAL A 361 12.18 7.87 -25.13
N GLY A 362 12.62 6.70 -24.71
CA GLY A 362 13.96 6.17 -25.01
C GLY A 362 15.05 6.59 -24.03
N THR A 363 14.68 6.98 -22.82
CA THR A 363 15.63 7.23 -21.72
C THR A 363 15.38 6.28 -20.56
N VAL A 364 16.43 6.04 -19.77
CA VAL A 364 16.34 5.25 -18.54
C VAL A 364 15.90 6.18 -17.42
N THR A 365 14.81 5.82 -16.74
CA THR A 365 14.21 6.60 -15.67
C THR A 365 14.74 6.17 -14.30
N ALA A 366 14.95 4.87 -14.10
CA ALA A 366 15.46 4.33 -12.84
C ALA A 366 16.09 2.95 -12.98
N ILE A 367 16.88 2.55 -11.98
CA ILE A 367 17.45 1.21 -11.83
C ILE A 367 17.04 0.66 -10.46
N ALA A 368 16.32 -0.45 -10.47
CA ALA A 368 15.95 -1.19 -9.27
C ALA A 368 16.73 -2.51 -9.19
N HIS A 369 16.87 -3.05 -7.97
CA HIS A 369 17.42 -4.39 -7.78
C HIS A 369 16.76 -5.10 -6.60
N LYS A 370 16.66 -6.43 -6.73
CA LYS A 370 16.12 -7.33 -5.72
C LYS A 370 17.13 -8.46 -5.47
N SER A 371 17.69 -8.47 -4.26
CA SER A 371 18.67 -9.48 -3.80
C SER A 371 18.00 -10.69 -3.17
N GLY A 372 18.76 -11.77 -2.98
CA GLY A 372 18.30 -12.99 -2.30
C GLY A 372 17.37 -13.84 -3.16
N ILE A 373 17.56 -13.78 -4.48
CA ILE A 373 16.76 -14.52 -5.46
C ILE A 373 17.38 -15.88 -5.71
N THR A 374 16.52 -16.88 -5.92
CA THR A 374 16.92 -18.19 -6.40
C THR A 374 16.42 -18.38 -7.83
N VAL A 375 17.31 -18.78 -8.74
CA VAL A 375 16.95 -19.16 -10.11
C VAL A 375 16.80 -20.67 -10.18
N LEU A 376 15.68 -21.13 -10.75
CA LEU A 376 15.45 -22.51 -11.11
C LEU A 376 15.48 -22.62 -12.62
N GLN A 377 16.26 -23.56 -13.13
CA GLN A 377 16.30 -23.91 -14.55
C GLN A 377 15.81 -25.33 -14.73
N ILE A 378 14.74 -25.49 -15.50
CA ILE A 378 14.11 -26.77 -15.81
C ILE A 378 14.36 -27.08 -17.28
N THR A 379 15.12 -28.13 -17.57
CA THR A 379 15.46 -28.57 -18.93
C THR A 379 14.75 -29.87 -19.25
N SER A 380 14.00 -29.90 -20.35
CA SER A 380 13.21 -31.06 -20.79
C SER A 380 12.97 -31.03 -22.30
N THR A 381 13.44 -32.04 -23.02
CA THR A 381 13.15 -32.21 -24.45
C THR A 381 11.66 -32.48 -24.71
N ARG A 382 10.92 -32.93 -23.68
CA ARG A 382 9.46 -33.12 -23.73
C ARG A 382 8.68 -31.81 -23.79
N MET A 383 9.32 -30.67 -23.59
CA MET A 383 8.68 -29.35 -23.78
C MET A 383 8.42 -29.07 -25.26
N LEU A 384 9.23 -29.62 -26.16
CA LEU A 384 9.21 -29.29 -27.57
C LEU A 384 7.93 -29.80 -28.24
N GLY A 385 7.08 -28.87 -28.69
CA GLY A 385 5.79 -29.17 -29.33
C GLY A 385 4.72 -29.75 -28.39
N ALA A 386 4.97 -29.79 -27.07
CA ALA A 386 4.04 -30.36 -26.11
C ALA A 386 3.05 -29.33 -25.57
N TYR A 387 1.77 -29.70 -25.57
CA TYR A 387 0.72 -28.93 -24.90
C TYR A 387 0.75 -29.18 -23.39
N GLY A 388 0.59 -28.10 -22.61
CA GLY A 388 0.40 -28.19 -21.16
C GLY A 388 1.65 -28.34 -20.31
N PHE A 389 2.87 -28.39 -20.88
CA PHE A 389 4.11 -28.44 -20.11
C PHE A 389 4.25 -27.25 -19.14
N LEU A 390 4.09 -26.03 -19.66
CA LEU A 390 4.14 -24.81 -18.84
C LEU A 390 3.02 -24.78 -17.79
N ARG A 391 1.82 -25.26 -18.13
CA ARG A 391 0.71 -25.38 -17.16
C ARG A 391 1.11 -26.29 -15.99
N GLY A 392 1.56 -27.51 -16.29
CA GLY A 392 1.96 -28.47 -15.25
C GLY A 392 3.11 -27.96 -14.39
N LEU A 393 4.04 -27.20 -14.99
CA LEU A 393 5.12 -26.53 -14.26
C LEU A 393 4.57 -25.47 -13.29
N PHE A 394 3.72 -24.55 -13.75
CA PHE A 394 3.17 -23.49 -12.90
C PHE A 394 2.17 -23.99 -11.85
N GLU A 395 1.45 -25.09 -12.12
CA GLU A 395 0.58 -25.76 -11.13
C GLU A 395 1.37 -26.25 -9.90
N VAL A 396 2.65 -26.60 -10.05
CA VAL A 396 3.52 -26.94 -8.90
C VAL A 396 3.69 -25.73 -7.99
N PHE A 397 4.05 -24.57 -8.54
CA PHE A 397 4.25 -23.34 -7.76
C PHE A 397 2.95 -22.88 -7.09
N GLU A 398 1.81 -23.03 -7.78
CA GLU A 398 0.49 -22.71 -7.24
C GLU A 398 0.16 -23.55 -5.99
N ARG A 399 0.37 -24.88 -6.04
CA ARG A 399 0.13 -25.79 -4.90
C ARG A 399 0.91 -25.36 -3.66
N HIS A 400 2.15 -24.91 -3.87
CA HIS A 400 3.04 -24.44 -2.79
C HIS A 400 2.87 -22.96 -2.45
N ARG A 401 1.98 -22.25 -3.15
CA ARG A 401 1.74 -20.80 -3.00
C ARG A 401 3.01 -19.96 -3.13
N THR A 402 3.92 -20.38 -4.00
CA THR A 402 5.18 -19.69 -4.28
C THR A 402 5.03 -18.77 -5.48
N VAL A 403 5.35 -17.49 -5.29
CA VAL A 403 5.31 -16.49 -6.36
C VAL A 403 6.54 -16.66 -7.25
N VAL A 404 6.33 -16.61 -8.56
CA VAL A 404 7.40 -16.59 -9.56
C VAL A 404 7.51 -15.16 -10.10
N ASP A 405 8.71 -14.59 -10.08
CA ASP A 405 8.95 -13.19 -10.46
C ASP A 405 9.25 -13.03 -11.97
N VAL A 406 10.36 -13.62 -12.42
CA VAL A 406 10.86 -13.50 -13.80
C VAL A 406 10.88 -14.87 -14.44
N VAL A 407 10.47 -14.94 -15.70
CA VAL A 407 10.47 -16.17 -16.50
C VAL A 407 11.17 -15.89 -17.83
N THR A 408 11.99 -16.83 -18.28
CA THR A 408 12.53 -16.90 -19.64
C THR A 408 12.46 -18.34 -20.15
N THR A 409 12.34 -18.51 -21.45
CA THR A 409 12.17 -19.82 -22.08
C THR A 409 13.11 -19.97 -23.27
N SER A 410 13.68 -21.15 -23.44
CA SER A 410 14.25 -21.63 -24.71
C SER A 410 13.34 -22.70 -25.31
N GLU A 411 13.77 -23.35 -26.39
CA GLU A 411 13.06 -24.45 -27.04
C GLU A 411 12.83 -25.65 -26.11
N VAL A 412 13.76 -25.90 -25.18
CA VAL A 412 13.76 -27.08 -24.29
C VAL A 412 14.01 -26.76 -22.82
N SER A 413 14.04 -25.48 -22.44
CA SER A 413 14.22 -25.09 -21.05
C SER A 413 13.36 -23.91 -20.63
N VAL A 414 13.04 -23.88 -19.33
CA VAL A 414 12.40 -22.76 -18.66
C VAL A 414 13.28 -22.35 -17.49
N SER A 415 13.67 -21.09 -17.44
CA SER A 415 14.35 -20.50 -16.28
C SER A 415 13.42 -19.52 -15.60
N LEU A 416 13.28 -19.65 -14.28
CA LEU A 416 12.38 -18.85 -13.48
C LEU A 416 13.04 -18.42 -12.16
N THR A 417 12.54 -17.35 -11.57
CA THR A 417 13.08 -16.82 -10.31
C THR A 417 12.04 -16.83 -9.20
N VAL A 418 12.49 -17.19 -7.99
CA VAL A 418 11.68 -17.15 -6.76
C VAL A 418 12.43 -16.39 -5.66
N ASP A 419 11.70 -15.69 -4.82
CA ASP A 419 12.24 -14.95 -3.66
C ASP A 419 12.00 -15.64 -2.32
N ASP A 420 10.99 -16.52 -2.23
CA ASP A 420 10.72 -17.36 -1.07
C ASP A 420 11.23 -18.80 -1.29
N ALA A 421 12.25 -19.17 -0.53
CA ALA A 421 12.87 -20.49 -0.57
C ALA A 421 12.21 -21.52 0.37
N ALA A 422 11.19 -21.15 1.15
CA ALA A 422 10.63 -22.01 2.20
C ALA A 422 10.06 -23.35 1.68
N SER A 423 9.36 -23.32 0.54
CA SER A 423 8.75 -24.49 -0.10
C SER A 423 9.62 -25.09 -1.22
N LEU A 424 10.83 -24.56 -1.41
CA LEU A 424 11.67 -24.89 -2.55
C LEU A 424 12.05 -26.38 -2.61
N PRO A 425 12.43 -27.06 -1.50
CA PRO A 425 12.71 -28.51 -1.52
C PRO A 425 11.56 -29.35 -2.06
N GLN A 426 10.32 -29.02 -1.69
CA GLN A 426 9.11 -29.72 -2.11
C GLN A 426 8.81 -29.44 -3.59
N ILE A 427 8.93 -28.18 -4.01
CA ILE A 427 8.78 -27.78 -5.41
C ILE A 427 9.76 -28.53 -6.31
N ILE A 428 11.04 -28.61 -5.92
CA ILE A 428 12.07 -29.33 -6.69
C ILE A 428 11.70 -30.80 -6.85
N ALA A 429 11.24 -31.45 -5.76
CA ALA A 429 10.84 -32.85 -5.82
C ALA A 429 9.70 -33.09 -6.82
N GLU A 430 8.73 -32.17 -6.90
CA GLU A 430 7.61 -32.24 -7.85
C GLU A 430 7.98 -31.83 -9.29
N LEU A 431 9.03 -31.02 -9.47
CA LEU A 431 9.51 -30.61 -10.81
C LEU A 431 10.45 -31.65 -11.45
N ARG A 432 11.16 -32.47 -10.66
CA ARG A 432 12.07 -33.52 -11.17
C ARG A 432 11.42 -34.48 -12.19
N PRO A 433 10.16 -34.93 -12.01
CA PRO A 433 9.45 -35.71 -13.01
C PRO A 433 9.20 -34.99 -14.34
N LEU A 434 9.26 -33.65 -14.38
CA LEU A 434 9.04 -32.82 -15.58
C LEU A 434 10.34 -32.56 -16.36
N GLY A 435 11.49 -32.54 -15.69
CA GLY A 435 12.79 -32.33 -16.35
C GLY A 435 13.95 -32.29 -15.37
N LEU A 436 15.15 -32.08 -15.90
CA LEU A 436 16.35 -31.81 -15.10
C LEU A 436 16.21 -30.43 -14.45
N VAL A 437 16.28 -30.36 -13.12
CA VAL A 437 16.19 -29.12 -12.35
C VAL A 437 17.59 -28.72 -11.86
N ALA A 438 18.07 -27.57 -12.32
CA ALA A 438 19.27 -26.90 -11.81
C ALA A 438 18.85 -25.67 -10.98
N ILE A 439 19.65 -25.33 -9.98
CA ILE A 439 19.33 -24.27 -9.01
C ILE A 439 20.55 -23.39 -8.85
N GLU A 440 20.33 -22.08 -8.91
CA GLU A 440 21.33 -21.07 -8.57
C GLU A 440 20.78 -20.17 -7.47
N SER A 441 21.31 -20.33 -6.27
CA SER A 441 20.99 -19.49 -5.11
C SER A 441 21.85 -18.22 -5.09
N ASP A 442 21.49 -17.28 -4.21
CA ASP A 442 22.22 -16.02 -3.98
C ASP A 442 22.43 -15.20 -5.26
N ARG A 443 21.33 -15.02 -5.99
CA ARG A 443 21.26 -14.16 -7.18
C ARG A 443 20.57 -12.85 -6.86
N ALA A 444 20.75 -11.88 -7.74
CA ALA A 444 20.04 -10.62 -7.71
C ALA A 444 19.43 -10.31 -9.07
N ILE A 445 18.17 -9.87 -9.05
CA ILE A 445 17.52 -9.28 -10.20
C ILE A 445 17.94 -7.81 -10.26
N VAL A 446 18.36 -7.34 -11.42
CA VAL A 446 18.54 -5.92 -11.76
C VAL A 446 17.51 -5.57 -12.83
N CYS A 447 16.75 -4.51 -12.59
CA CYS A 447 15.70 -4.04 -13.48
C CYS A 447 16.00 -2.59 -13.88
N VAL A 448 16.25 -2.37 -15.16
CA VAL A 448 16.37 -1.04 -15.77
C VAL A 448 14.97 -0.63 -16.22
N VAL A 449 14.50 0.50 -15.71
CA VAL A 449 13.14 1.01 -15.96
C VAL A 449 13.19 2.31 -16.74
N GLY A 450 12.33 2.45 -17.74
CA GLY A 450 12.14 3.68 -18.50
C GLY A 450 11.21 3.49 -19.69
N GLU A 451 10.55 4.53 -20.18
CA GLU A 451 9.65 4.40 -21.32
C GLU A 451 10.39 4.13 -22.64
N GLY A 452 9.93 3.13 -23.41
CA GLY A 452 10.41 2.88 -24.76
C GLY A 452 11.75 2.13 -24.83
N LEU A 453 12.17 1.45 -23.75
CA LEU A 453 13.42 0.67 -23.72
C LEU A 453 13.49 -0.38 -24.84
N ARG A 454 12.35 -1.02 -25.13
CA ARG A 454 12.26 -2.04 -26.18
C ARG A 454 12.33 -1.45 -27.60
N THR A 455 11.87 -0.22 -27.77
CA THR A 455 11.74 0.43 -29.10
C THR A 455 12.87 1.39 -29.42
N THR A 456 13.80 1.61 -28.49
CA THR A 456 14.90 2.55 -28.65
C THR A 456 16.21 1.78 -28.85
N PRO A 457 16.80 1.84 -30.06
CA PRO A 457 18.08 1.19 -30.33
C PRO A 457 19.19 1.67 -29.40
N GLY A 458 20.14 0.78 -29.09
CA GLY A 458 21.36 1.14 -28.37
C GLY A 458 21.25 1.12 -26.84
N ILE A 459 20.06 1.19 -26.23
CA ILE A 459 19.95 1.17 -24.76
C ILE A 459 20.41 -0.18 -24.19
N ALA A 460 19.89 -1.30 -24.73
CA ALA A 460 20.31 -2.62 -24.30
C ALA A 460 21.83 -2.83 -24.52
N ALA A 461 22.37 -2.35 -25.64
CA ALA A 461 23.80 -2.41 -25.91
C ALA A 461 24.61 -1.62 -24.87
N ARG A 462 24.19 -0.41 -24.51
CA ARG A 462 24.82 0.40 -23.44
C ARG A 462 24.77 -0.31 -22.09
N VAL A 463 23.63 -0.90 -21.72
CA VAL A 463 23.46 -1.66 -20.47
C VAL A 463 24.48 -2.79 -20.40
N PHE A 464 24.51 -3.68 -21.40
CA PHE A 464 25.40 -4.85 -21.37
C PHE A 464 26.86 -4.52 -21.64
N ALA A 465 27.17 -3.46 -22.40
CA ALA A 465 28.55 -2.96 -22.54
C ALA A 465 29.11 -2.42 -21.22
N THR A 466 28.28 -1.78 -20.38
CA THR A 466 28.70 -1.25 -19.08
C THR A 466 29.12 -2.34 -18.09
N ILE A 467 28.56 -3.54 -18.25
CA ILE A 467 28.81 -4.69 -17.38
C ILE A 467 29.42 -5.87 -18.14
N SER A 468 30.19 -5.61 -19.19
CA SER A 468 30.74 -6.64 -20.08
C SER A 468 31.65 -7.65 -19.39
N ASP A 469 32.17 -7.31 -18.21
CA ASP A 469 32.99 -8.14 -17.32
C ASP A 469 32.17 -8.95 -16.29
N ILE A 470 30.84 -8.86 -16.32
CA ILE A 470 29.94 -9.49 -15.35
C ILE A 470 28.99 -10.45 -16.07
N ASN A 471 28.98 -11.71 -15.63
CA ASN A 471 28.09 -12.72 -16.18
C ASN A 471 26.63 -12.43 -15.83
N VAL A 472 25.77 -12.53 -16.85
CA VAL A 472 24.31 -12.43 -16.73
C VAL A 472 23.72 -13.82 -16.93
N SER A 473 22.99 -14.33 -15.94
CA SER A 473 22.43 -15.70 -15.98
C SER A 473 21.04 -15.77 -16.60
N LEU A 474 20.29 -14.66 -16.57
CA LEU A 474 18.96 -14.57 -17.15
C LEU A 474 18.74 -13.17 -17.70
N ILE A 475 18.12 -13.07 -18.88
CA ILE A 475 17.63 -11.81 -19.45
C ILE A 475 16.14 -11.98 -19.74
N SER A 476 15.33 -11.01 -19.34
CA SER A 476 13.91 -10.93 -19.61
C SER A 476 13.54 -9.52 -20.04
N GLN A 477 13.05 -9.40 -21.27
CA GLN A 477 12.45 -8.20 -21.79
C GLN A 477 11.12 -8.61 -22.43
N GLY A 478 10.03 -8.43 -21.67
CA GLY A 478 8.70 -8.88 -22.07
C GLY A 478 8.00 -7.93 -23.05
N ALA A 479 6.67 -8.06 -23.12
CA ALA A 479 5.81 -7.11 -23.84
C ALA A 479 5.78 -5.71 -23.20
N SER A 480 6.19 -5.61 -21.92
CA SER A 480 6.37 -4.35 -21.21
C SER A 480 7.33 -3.46 -21.97
N ARG A 481 6.90 -2.24 -22.31
CA ARG A 481 7.77 -1.24 -22.95
C ARG A 481 8.69 -0.54 -21.96
N VAL A 482 8.50 -0.83 -20.66
CA VAL A 482 9.06 -0.02 -19.58
C VAL A 482 10.18 -0.69 -18.79
N ASN A 483 10.50 -1.96 -19.03
CA ASN A 483 11.55 -2.67 -18.29
C ASN A 483 12.55 -3.42 -19.20
N LEU A 484 13.77 -3.59 -18.67
CA LEU A 484 14.77 -4.57 -19.10
C LEU A 484 15.32 -5.20 -17.82
N THR A 485 15.01 -6.48 -17.63
CA THR A 485 15.34 -7.21 -16.41
C THR A 485 16.38 -8.26 -16.69
N PHE A 486 17.37 -8.39 -15.82
CA PHE A 486 18.37 -9.45 -15.92
C PHE A 486 18.87 -9.87 -14.55
N VAL A 487 19.47 -11.05 -14.47
CA VAL A 487 19.95 -11.65 -13.21
C VAL A 487 21.46 -11.74 -13.22
N VAL A 488 22.06 -11.33 -12.10
CA VAL A 488 23.50 -11.36 -11.83
C VAL A 488 23.77 -12.05 -10.49
N ASP A 489 25.04 -12.34 -10.23
CA ASP A 489 25.48 -12.75 -8.90
C ASP A 489 25.18 -11.66 -7.86
N ASN A 490 24.58 -12.04 -6.72
CA ASN A 490 24.20 -11.08 -5.69
C ASN A 490 25.39 -10.29 -5.14
N ALA A 491 26.59 -10.89 -5.09
CA ALA A 491 27.81 -10.22 -4.65
C ALA A 491 28.20 -9.05 -5.57
N ARG A 492 27.81 -9.10 -6.86
CA ARG A 492 28.10 -8.06 -7.87
C ARG A 492 26.93 -7.07 -8.05
N ALA A 493 25.76 -7.32 -7.45
CA ALA A 493 24.55 -6.54 -7.68
C ALA A 493 24.72 -5.03 -7.40
N ARG A 494 25.36 -4.69 -6.27
CA ARG A 494 25.59 -3.29 -5.89
C ARG A 494 26.48 -2.56 -6.91
N GLU A 495 27.55 -3.22 -7.32
CA GLU A 495 28.48 -2.68 -8.32
C GLU A 495 27.82 -2.50 -9.67
N VAL A 496 27.02 -3.48 -10.12
CA VAL A 496 26.22 -3.41 -11.34
C VAL A 496 25.31 -2.17 -11.32
N VAL A 497 24.55 -1.98 -10.25
CA VAL A 497 23.65 -0.83 -10.11
C VAL A 497 24.42 0.50 -10.13
N GLN A 498 25.57 0.58 -9.46
CA GLN A 498 26.42 1.77 -9.46
C GLN A 498 26.98 2.10 -10.85
N ARG A 499 27.56 1.11 -11.54
CA ARG A 499 28.13 1.29 -12.89
C ARG A 499 27.06 1.68 -13.90
N LEU A 500 25.90 1.01 -13.86
CA LEU A 500 24.77 1.34 -14.73
C LEU A 500 24.21 2.73 -14.42
N HIS A 501 24.09 3.11 -13.15
CA HIS A 501 23.62 4.44 -12.80
C HIS A 501 24.58 5.52 -13.33
N ALA A 502 25.89 5.33 -13.14
CA ALA A 502 26.89 6.23 -13.70
C ALA A 502 26.81 6.32 -15.25
N ALA A 503 26.71 5.19 -15.95
CA ALA A 503 26.71 5.16 -17.41
C ALA A 503 25.40 5.65 -18.07
N LEU A 504 24.26 5.49 -17.38
CA LEU A 504 22.93 5.80 -17.93
C LEU A 504 22.41 7.16 -17.49
N PHE A 505 22.91 7.70 -16.37
CA PHE A 505 22.49 8.98 -15.82
C PHE A 505 23.61 10.04 -15.76
N ALA A 506 24.83 9.72 -16.23
CA ALA A 506 25.81 10.76 -16.52
C ALA A 506 25.19 11.76 -17.51
N LEU A 507 25.34 13.05 -17.19
CA LEU A 507 24.90 14.14 -18.06
C LEU A 507 25.56 13.95 -19.43
N GLU A 508 24.78 13.80 -20.49
CA GLU A 508 25.35 13.95 -21.82
C GLU A 508 25.80 15.42 -21.97
N PRO A 509 26.97 15.68 -22.59
CA PRO A 509 27.44 17.05 -22.86
C PRO A 509 26.43 17.92 -23.63
N ALA A 510 25.42 17.31 -24.27
CA ALA A 510 24.37 18.01 -25.02
C ALA A 510 23.37 18.80 -24.14
N ASP A 511 23.28 18.52 -22.83
CA ASP A 511 22.36 19.23 -21.92
C ASP A 511 22.96 20.53 -21.35
N LEU A 512 24.25 20.81 -21.60
CA LEU A 512 24.89 22.08 -21.21
C LEU A 512 24.65 23.20 -22.24
N ASP A 513 24.52 22.87 -23.53
CA ASP A 513 24.30 23.87 -24.59
C ASP A 513 22.86 24.41 -24.64
N THR A 514 21.88 23.66 -24.12
CA THR A 514 20.49 24.16 -24.04
C THR A 514 20.21 25.00 -22.80
N ALA A 515 20.99 24.83 -21.72
CA ALA A 515 20.95 25.73 -20.56
C ALA A 515 21.72 27.04 -20.80
N ALA A 516 22.77 27.03 -21.62
CA ALA A 516 23.51 28.23 -22.02
C ALA A 516 22.77 29.06 -23.10
N ALA A 517 22.00 28.42 -23.99
CA ALA A 517 21.26 29.12 -25.06
C ALA A 517 19.94 29.79 -24.60
N ALA A 518 19.45 29.51 -23.38
CA ALA A 518 18.23 30.10 -22.81
C ALA A 518 18.50 31.36 -21.95
N GLY A 519 19.76 31.76 -21.80
CA GLY A 519 20.19 32.80 -20.88
C GLY A 519 21.06 33.87 -21.52
N GLU A 520 20.64 34.47 -22.64
CA GLU A 520 21.09 35.81 -23.05
C GLU A 520 20.27 36.32 -24.24
N ARG A 521 19.32 37.21 -23.97
CA ARG A 521 18.89 38.31 -24.86
C ARG A 521 17.93 39.24 -24.12
N MET A 522 18.49 40.31 -23.54
CA MET A 522 18.02 41.70 -23.63
C MET A 522 18.99 42.60 -22.83
N PRO A 523 19.25 43.85 -23.25
CA PRO A 523 18.62 44.61 -24.33
C PRO A 523 19.36 44.55 -25.67
#